data_AF-A0A3C0VXB8-F1
#
_entry.id   AF-A0A3C0VXB8-F1
#
_cell.length_a   1.000
_cell.length_b   1.000
_cell.length_c   1.000
_cell.angle_alpha   90.00
_cell.angle_beta   90.00
_cell.angle_gamma   90.00
#
_symmetry.space_group_name_H-M   'P 1'
#
loop_
_entity.id
_entity.type
_entity.pdbx_description
1 polymer ?
#
loop_
_entity_poly.entity_id
_entity_poly.type
_entity_poly.pdbx_seq_one_letter_code
_entity_poly.pdbx_strand_id
1 'polypeptide(L)' 'LVREFASEIFGCDDGKPELNTTQNPDEAVALGAAIQGGILSGDFSDLLLLDVTPLSLGIETFGGLM' A
#
# COMPACT_ATOMS: atom_id res chain seq x y z
N LEU A 1 4.74 10.43 -18.70
CA LEU A 1 3.37 10.64 -18.17
C LEU A 1 3.15 10.09 -16.76
N VAL A 2 2.74 8.83 -16.51
CA VAL A 2 2.39 8.41 -15.12
C VAL A 2 3.56 8.51 -14.15
N ARG A 3 4.75 8.04 -14.55
CA ARG A 3 5.96 8.13 -13.71
C ARG A 3 6.40 9.57 -13.48
N GLU A 4 6.34 10.38 -14.52
CA GLU A 4 6.68 11.81 -14.47
C GLU A 4 5.74 12.58 -13.55
N PHE A 5 4.44 12.34 -13.65
CA PHE A 5 3.42 12.91 -12.78
C PHE A 5 3.62 12.48 -11.32
N ALA A 6 3.91 11.20 -11.07
CA ALA A 6 4.22 10.72 -9.73
C ALA A 6 5.50 11.36 -9.18
N SER A 7 6.55 11.49 -9.99
CA SER A 7 7.79 12.18 -9.60
C SER A 7 7.52 13.64 -9.23
N GLU A 8 6.65 14.34 -9.97
CA GLU A 8 6.26 15.72 -9.67
C GLU A 8 5.49 15.83 -8.35
N ILE A 9 4.47 14.97 -8.12
CA ILE A 9 3.68 14.96 -6.89
C ILE A 9 4.55 14.71 -5.65
N PHE A 10 5.47 13.75 -5.75
CA PHE A 10 6.31 13.34 -4.63
C PHE A 10 7.64 14.12 -4.56
N GLY A 11 7.87 15.04 -5.50
CA GLY A 11 9.04 15.91 -5.55
C GLY A 11 10.36 15.15 -5.70
N CYS A 12 10.41 14.14 -6.56
CA CYS A 12 11.59 13.29 -6.83
C CYS A 12 12.61 13.97 -7.76
N ASP A 13 13.14 15.14 -7.36
CA ASP A 13 14.09 15.96 -8.13
C ASP A 13 15.53 15.90 -7.54
N ASP A 14 16.50 16.54 -8.21
CA ASP A 14 17.94 16.56 -7.90
C ASP A 14 18.26 16.51 -6.38
N GLY A 15 18.75 15.35 -5.94
CA GLY A 15 19.19 15.10 -4.55
C GLY A 15 18.16 14.44 -3.64
N LYS A 16 16.94 14.15 -4.12
CA LYS A 16 15.87 13.47 -3.38
C LYS A 16 15.67 12.02 -3.84
N PRO A 17 14.97 11.17 -3.05
CA PRO A 17 14.76 9.77 -3.41
C PRO A 17 13.96 9.62 -4.71
N GLU A 18 14.47 8.81 -5.63
CA GLU A 18 13.78 8.45 -6.88
C GLU A 18 12.63 7.46 -6.64
N LEU A 19 11.65 7.44 -7.55
CA LEU A 19 10.60 6.42 -7.55
C LEU A 19 11.20 5.01 -7.66
N ASN A 20 10.82 4.11 -6.75
CA ASN A 20 11.28 2.72 -6.82
C ASN A 20 10.64 2.02 -8.04
N THR A 21 11.48 1.65 -9.00
CA THR A 21 11.10 0.92 -10.22
C THR A 21 11.80 -0.44 -10.34
N THR A 22 12.40 -0.92 -9.25
CA THR A 22 13.18 -2.16 -9.23
C THR A 22 12.33 -3.43 -9.17
N GLN A 23 11.08 -3.31 -8.73
CA GLN A 23 10.16 -4.44 -8.58
C GLN A 23 9.26 -4.57 -9.82
N ASN A 24 8.95 -5.81 -10.19
CA ASN A 24 8.00 -6.08 -11.27
C ASN A 24 6.58 -5.66 -10.84
N PRO A 25 5.96 -4.66 -11.49
CA PRO A 25 4.64 -4.17 -11.08
C PRO A 25 3.53 -5.22 -11.28
N ASP A 26 3.72 -6.19 -12.16
CA ASP A 26 2.72 -7.20 -12.50
C ASP A 26 2.72 -8.36 -11.48
N GLU A 27 3.82 -8.55 -10.75
CA GLU A 27 4.03 -9.70 -9.86
C GLU A 27 4.12 -9.32 -8.38
N ALA A 28 4.51 -8.08 -8.07
CA ALA A 28 4.81 -7.65 -6.71
C ALA A 28 3.63 -7.91 -5.73
N VAL A 29 2.39 -7.73 -6.19
CA VAL A 29 1.19 -7.96 -5.37
C VAL A 29 1.03 -9.45 -5.03
N ALA A 30 1.20 -10.34 -6.00
CA ALA A 30 1.08 -11.78 -5.77
C ALA A 30 2.19 -12.30 -4.85
N LEU A 31 3.42 -11.79 -5.02
CA LEU A 31 4.54 -12.12 -4.14
C LEU A 31 4.28 -11.65 -2.70
N GLY A 32 3.78 -10.43 -2.52
CA GLY A 32 3.39 -9.90 -1.20
C GLY A 32 2.33 -10.74 -0.50
N ALA A 33 1.33 -11.22 -1.24
CA ALA A 33 0.31 -12.12 -0.71
C ALA A 33 0.90 -13.48 -0.27
N ALA A 34 1.83 -14.04 -1.04
CA ALA A 34 2.52 -15.28 -0.68
C ALA A 34 3.36 -15.12 0.59
N ILE A 35 4.09 -14.01 0.73
CA ILE A 35 4.84 -13.66 1.94
C ILE A 35 3.89 -13.57 3.13
N GLN A 36 2.75 -12.86 2.99
CA GLN A 36 1.76 -12.75 4.05
C GLN A 36 1.19 -14.13 4.45
N GLY A 37 1.02 -15.06 3.51
CA GLY A 37 0.63 -16.44 3.80
C GLY A 37 1.67 -17.22 4.61
N GLY A 38 2.96 -17.04 4.31
CA GLY A 38 4.05 -17.61 5.10
C GLY A 38 4.10 -17.06 6.53
N ILE A 39 3.87 -15.74 6.70
CA ILE A 39 3.77 -15.11 8.02
C ILE A 39 2.63 -15.74 8.84
N LEU A 40 1.45 -15.92 8.23
CA LEU A 40 0.30 -16.55 8.89
C LEU A 40 0.53 -18.04 9.22
N SER A 41 1.38 -18.72 8.44
CA SER A 41 1.73 -20.13 8.64
C SER A 41 2.81 -20.34 9.72
N GLY A 42 3.44 -19.26 10.19
CA GLY A 42 4.50 -19.29 11.20
C GLY A 42 5.90 -19.50 10.64
N ASP A 43 6.09 -19.41 9.32
CA ASP A 43 7.41 -19.58 8.66
C ASP A 43 8.35 -18.40 8.92
N PHE A 44 7.81 -17.26 9.36
CA PHE A 44 8.56 -16.03 9.63
C PHE A 44 8.31 -15.55 11.06
N SER A 45 9.38 -15.21 11.78
CA SER A 45 9.34 -14.49 13.06
C SER A 45 9.76 -13.02 12.88
N ASP A 46 9.41 -12.19 13.85
CA ASP A 46 9.88 -10.79 13.97
C ASP A 46 9.42 -9.84 12.85
N LEU A 47 8.24 -10.10 12.26
CA LEU A 47 7.56 -9.22 11.32
C LEU A 47 6.21 -8.75 11.88
N LEU A 48 5.88 -7.47 11.66
CA LEU A 48 4.61 -6.88 12.05
C LEU A 48 4.01 -6.12 10.85
N LEU A 49 2.78 -6.47 10.49
CA LEU A 49 1.96 -5.71 9.55
C LEU A 49 0.74 -5.16 10.29
N LEU A 50 0.56 -3.85 10.24
CA LEU A 50 -0.62 -3.16 10.78
C LEU A 50 -1.29 -2.42 9.64
N ASP A 51 -2.54 -2.79 9.35
CA ASP A 51 -3.35 -2.22 8.27
C ASP A 51 -4.57 -1.48 8.83
N VAL A 52 -5.22 -0.66 8.00
CA VAL A 52 -6.34 0.20 8.36
C VAL A 52 -7.57 -0.07 7.49
N THR A 53 -8.76 0.24 8.00
CA THR A 53 -9.99 0.23 7.21
C THR A 53 -10.12 1.56 6.44
N PRO A 54 -10.15 1.56 5.09
CA PRO A 54 -10.04 2.80 4.31
C PRO A 54 -11.33 3.63 4.26
N LEU A 55 -12.47 3.03 4.62
CA LEU A 55 -13.78 3.68 4.57
C LEU A 55 -14.28 3.94 5.97
N SER A 56 -14.90 5.10 6.14
CA SER A 56 -15.70 5.41 7.31
C SER A 56 -16.85 4.40 7.43
N LEU A 57 -16.99 3.79 8.59
CA LEU A 57 -18.11 2.91 8.91
C LEU A 57 -19.12 3.67 9.76
N GLY A 58 -20.32 3.87 9.24
CA GLY A 58 -21.41 4.58 9.91
C GLY A 58 -22.75 3.87 9.74
N ILE A 59 -23.75 4.31 10.50
CA ILE A 59 -25.15 3.92 10.33
C ILE A 59 -25.95 5.16 9.96
N GLU A 60 -26.95 5.00 9.10
CA GLU A 60 -27.86 6.09 8.79
C GLU A 60 -28.79 6.37 9.98
N THR A 61 -28.88 7.63 10.36
CA THR A 61 -29.76 8.09 11.46
C THR A 61 -30.97 8.86 10.90
N PHE A 62 -31.99 9.06 11.74
CA PHE A 62 -33.21 9.78 11.33
C PHE A 62 -32.88 11.16 10.76
N GLY A 63 -33.41 11.45 9.57
CA GLY A 63 -33.09 12.67 8.81
C GLY A 63 -32.00 12.50 7.76
N GLY A 64 -31.53 11.28 7.50
CA GLY A 64 -30.58 10.98 6.43
C GLY A 64 -29.14 11.41 6.74
N LEU A 65 -28.80 11.53 8.02
CA LEU A 65 -27.44 11.85 8.45
C LEU A 65 -26.62 10.56 8.51
N MET A 66 -25.42 10.63 7.93
CA MET A 66 -24.35 9.64 8.00
C MET A 66 -23.10 10.30 8.58
#